data_AF-A0A7R9ZA59-F1
#
_entry.id   AF-A0A7R9ZA59-F1
#
_cell.length_a   1.000
_cell.length_b   1.000
_cell.length_c   1.000
_cell.angle_alpha   90.00
_cell.angle_beta   90.00
_cell.angle_gamma   90.00
#
_symmetry.space_group_name_H-M   'P 1'
#
loop_
_entity.id
_entity.type
_entity.pdbx_description
1 polymer ?
#
loop_
_entity_poly.entity_id
_entity_poly.type
_entity_poly.pdbx_seq_one_letter_code
_entity_poly.pdbx_strand_id
1 'polypeptide(L)'
;VIHYKFTALWMSARGMSPERRAEVWEGLHERHAPESLGVILKLRGLYVKIGQVLSSRADFVPRQYVDRFSTLQDVVPPWPAERMKSIAGESLLSEHNMSF
;
A
#
# COMPACT_ATOMS: atom_id res chain seq x y z
N VAL A 1 -10.28 -4.08 -8.31
CA VAL A 1 -10.74 -3.47 -9.58
C VAL A 1 -12.14 -3.90 -10.00
N ILE A 2 -12.45 -5.21 -10.04
CA ILE A 2 -13.77 -5.71 -10.46
C ILE A 2 -14.92 -5.12 -9.64
N HIS A 3 -14.81 -5.14 -8.30
CA HIS A 3 -15.81 -4.58 -7.39
C HIS A 3 -16.13 -3.10 -7.71
N TYR A 4 -15.11 -2.25 -7.85
CA TYR A 4 -15.29 -0.83 -8.19
C TYR A 4 -16.02 -0.62 -9.52
N LYS A 5 -15.70 -1.39 -10.56
CA LYS A 5 -16.37 -1.28 -11.87
C LYS A 5 -17.83 -1.68 -11.80
N PHE A 6 -18.14 -2.78 -11.09
CA PHE A 6 -19.52 -3.19 -10.88
C PHE A 6 -20.30 -2.17 -10.04
N THR A 7 -19.71 -1.65 -8.96
CA THR A 7 -20.33 -0.61 -8.13
C THR A 7 -20.61 0.65 -8.95
N ALA A 8 -19.68 1.08 -9.81
CA ALA A 8 -19.90 2.22 -10.71
C ALA A 8 -21.08 1.99 -11.67
N LEU A 9 -21.12 0.83 -12.33
CA LEU A 9 -22.20 0.47 -13.25
C LEU A 9 -23.55 0.43 -12.52
N TRP A 10 -23.58 -0.19 -11.34
CA TRP A 10 -24.75 -0.31 -10.50
C TRP A 10 -25.31 1.04 -10.04
N MET A 11 -24.44 1.95 -9.59
CA MET A 11 -24.84 3.31 -9.21
C MET A 11 -25.39 4.09 -10.39
N SER A 12 -24.78 3.94 -11.58
CA SER A 12 -25.25 4.56 -12.81
C SER A 12 -26.63 4.03 -13.22
N ALA A 13 -26.82 2.70 -13.18
CA ALA A 13 -28.10 2.06 -13.51
C ALA A 13 -29.23 2.45 -12.55
N ARG A 14 -28.88 2.80 -11.30
CA ARG A 14 -29.84 3.29 -10.28
C ARG A 14 -30.07 4.80 -10.31
N GLY A 15 -29.41 5.55 -11.18
CA GLY A 15 -29.56 7.01 -11.25
C GLY A 15 -29.24 7.71 -9.93
N MET A 16 -28.26 7.22 -9.18
CA MET A 16 -27.97 7.74 -7.84
C MET A 16 -27.47 9.19 -7.89
N SER A 17 -27.92 9.99 -6.92
CA SER A 17 -27.47 11.37 -6.76
C SER A 17 -25.95 11.44 -6.53
N PRO A 18 -25.29 12.56 -6.87
CA PRO A 18 -23.85 12.73 -6.61
C PRO A 18 -23.46 12.47 -5.15
N GLU A 19 -24.28 12.91 -4.20
CA GLU A 19 -24.05 12.77 -2.76
C GLU A 19 -24.08 11.29 -2.37
N ARG A 20 -25.10 10.56 -2.83
CA ARG A 20 -25.20 9.12 -2.53
C ARG A 20 -24.06 8.31 -3.16
N ARG A 21 -23.60 8.72 -4.35
CA ARG A 21 -22.42 8.09 -4.98
C ARG A 21 -21.16 8.37 -4.18
N ALA A 22 -20.99 9.58 -3.66
CA ALA A 22 -19.86 9.92 -2.79
C ALA A 22 -19.85 9.05 -1.53
N GLU A 23 -20.98 8.88 -0.85
CA GLU A 23 -21.10 8.00 0.33
C GLU A 23 -20.72 6.54 0.03
N VAL A 24 -21.19 6.00 -1.11
CA VAL A 24 -20.85 4.64 -1.54
C VAL A 24 -19.34 4.51 -1.80
N TRP A 25 -18.74 5.51 -2.45
CA TRP A 25 -17.30 5.53 -2.69
C TRP A 25 -16.50 5.63 -1.39
N GLU A 26 -16.90 6.51 -0.47
CA GLU A 26 -16.24 6.62 0.84
C GLU A 26 -16.25 5.28 1.58
N GLY A 27 -17.41 4.62 1.68
CA GLY A 27 -17.51 3.31 2.32
C GLY A 27 -16.64 2.25 1.63
N LEU A 28 -16.52 2.31 0.32
CA LEU A 28 -15.69 1.38 -0.45
C LEU A 28 -14.19 1.63 -0.24
N HIS A 29 -13.76 2.89 -0.21
CA HIS A 29 -12.37 3.26 0.08
C HIS A 29 -12.00 2.91 1.52
N GLU A 30 -12.89 3.16 2.49
CA GLU A 30 -12.66 2.83 3.91
C GLU A 30 -12.44 1.33 4.09
N ARG A 31 -13.21 0.51 3.36
CA ARG A 31 -13.05 -0.95 3.40
C ARG A 31 -11.73 -1.42 2.79
N HIS A 32 -11.31 -0.87 1.65
CA HIS A 32 -10.21 -1.43 0.86
C HIS A 32 -8.85 -0.77 1.10
N ALA A 33 -8.79 0.42 1.70
CA ALA A 33 -7.52 1.07 2.05
C ALA A 33 -6.69 0.24 3.05
N PRO A 34 -7.25 -0.33 4.13
CA PRO A 34 -6.51 -1.23 5.04
C PRO A 34 -6.00 -2.50 4.35
N GLU A 35 -6.81 -3.11 3.48
CA GLU A 35 -6.41 -4.30 2.71
C GLU A 35 -5.21 -3.98 1.80
N SER A 36 -5.23 -2.81 1.16
CA SER A 36 -4.16 -2.36 0.28
C SER A 36 -2.87 -2.09 1.05
N LEU A 37 -2.96 -1.49 2.25
CA LEU A 37 -1.81 -1.34 3.15
C LEU A 37 -1.23 -2.71 3.53
N GLY A 38 -2.10 -3.69 3.84
CA GLY A 38 -1.68 -5.06 4.14
C GLY A 38 -0.90 -5.72 2.98
N VAL A 39 -1.34 -5.51 1.74
CA VAL A 39 -0.61 -5.99 0.55
C VAL A 39 0.75 -5.31 0.41
N ILE A 40 0.83 -3.99 0.61
CA ILE A 40 2.10 -3.25 0.57
C ILE A 40 3.08 -3.78 1.62
N LEU A 41 2.62 -3.96 2.85
CA LEU A 41 3.44 -4.50 3.95
C LEU A 41 3.86 -5.95 3.72
N LYS A 42 3.05 -6.75 3.02
CA LYS A 42 3.40 -8.12 2.65
C LYS A 42 4.49 -8.17 1.56
N LEU A 43 4.37 -7.33 0.53
CA LEU A 43 5.32 -7.31 -0.59
C LEU A 43 6.63 -6.57 -0.26
N ARG A 44 6.57 -5.58 0.63
CA ARG A 44 7.71 -4.78 1.12
C ARG A 44 8.48 -4.09 -0.02
N GLY A 45 9.70 -3.62 0.26
CA GLY A 45 10.62 -3.08 -0.75
C GLY A 45 10.04 -1.92 -1.56
N LEU A 46 10.00 -2.09 -2.89
CA LEU A 46 9.46 -1.09 -3.82
C LEU A 46 8.02 -0.68 -3.47
N TYR A 47 7.18 -1.61 -3.01
CA TYR A 47 5.78 -1.31 -2.70
C TYR A 47 5.62 -0.39 -1.50
N VAL A 48 6.53 -0.47 -0.51
CA VAL A 48 6.57 0.47 0.62
C VAL A 48 6.89 1.87 0.11
N LYS A 49 7.86 2.00 -0.81
CA LYS A 49 8.20 3.30 -1.43
C LYS A 49 7.04 3.88 -2.24
N ILE A 50 6.32 3.04 -2.99
CA ILE A 50 5.12 3.48 -3.71
C ILE A 50 4.07 4.00 -2.73
N GLY A 51 3.78 3.26 -1.65
CA GLY A 51 2.86 3.70 -0.62
C GLY A 51 3.28 5.03 0.03
N GLN A 52 4.57 5.20 0.32
CA GLN A 52 5.13 6.46 0.83
C GLN A 52 4.90 7.63 -0.14
N VAL A 53 5.16 7.46 -1.44
CA VAL A 53 4.90 8.50 -2.45
C VAL A 53 3.41 8.82 -2.55
N LEU A 54 2.54 7.81 -2.55
CA LEU A 54 1.10 8.01 -2.58
C LEU A 54 0.57 8.70 -1.32
N SER A 55 1.18 8.46 -0.16
CA SER A 55 0.82 9.13 1.09
C SER A 55 1.16 10.62 1.15
N SER A 56 2.12 11.09 0.34
CA SER A 56 2.50 12.51 0.26
C SER A 56 1.79 13.27 -0.87
N ARG A 57 0.98 12.56 -1.67
CA ARG A 57 0.32 13.06 -2.88
C ARG A 57 -1.19 12.76 -2.83
N ALA A 58 -1.90 13.56 -2.04
CA ALA A 58 -3.35 13.44 -1.85
C ALA A 58 -4.17 13.66 -3.14
N ASP A 59 -3.54 14.10 -4.22
CA ASP A 59 -4.11 14.22 -5.55
C ASP A 59 -4.21 12.88 -6.31
N PHE A 60 -3.44 11.86 -5.95
CA PHE A 60 -3.42 10.58 -6.68
C PHE A 60 -4.39 9.52 -6.17
N VAL A 61 -4.72 9.55 -4.87
CA VAL A 61 -5.56 8.52 -4.25
C VAL A 61 -6.57 9.15 -3.27
N PRO A 62 -7.71 8.49 -3.03
CA PRO A 62 -8.68 8.96 -2.04
C PRO A 62 -8.07 9.10 -0.66
N ARG A 63 -8.61 10.03 0.16
CA ARG A 63 -8.11 10.34 1.50
C ARG A 63 -7.90 9.11 2.39
N GLN A 64 -8.80 8.13 2.32
CA GLN A 64 -8.70 6.90 3.12
C GLN A 64 -7.39 6.14 2.82
N TYR A 65 -6.92 6.16 1.57
CA TYR A 65 -5.64 5.57 1.20
C TYR A 65 -4.46 6.41 1.68
N VAL A 66 -4.55 7.75 1.57
CA VAL A 66 -3.54 8.66 2.11
C VAL A 66 -3.34 8.39 3.60
N ASP A 67 -4.43 8.43 4.38
CA ASP A 67 -4.42 8.26 5.84
C ASP A 67 -3.82 6.91 6.25
N ARG A 68 -4.16 5.83 5.54
CA ARG A 68 -3.59 4.50 5.80
C ARG A 68 -2.12 4.41 5.37
N PHE A 69 -1.73 4.99 4.24
CA PHE A 69 -0.36 4.89 3.73
C PHE A 69 0.61 5.82 4.44
N SER A 70 0.15 6.89 5.11
CA SER A 70 1.00 7.74 5.95
C SER A 70 1.72 6.95 7.04
N THR A 71 1.17 5.82 7.52
CA THR A 71 1.85 4.96 8.50
C THR A 71 3.10 4.28 7.94
N LEU A 72 3.28 4.25 6.62
CA LEU A 72 4.47 3.68 5.95
C LEU A 72 5.70 4.60 6.03
N GLN A 73 5.56 5.84 6.50
CA GLN A 73 6.70 6.76 6.67
C GLN A 73 7.51 6.39 7.91
N ASP A 74 6.85 6.30 9.08
CA ASP A 74 7.54 6.19 10.36
C ASP A 74 7.36 4.84 11.06
N VAL A 75 6.42 3.99 10.62
CA VAL A 75 5.94 2.82 11.41
C VAL A 75 6.06 1.50 10.65
N VAL A 76 6.98 1.37 9.69
CA VAL A 76 7.20 0.08 9.01
C VAL A 76 7.98 -0.86 9.93
N PRO A 77 7.43 -2.03 10.31
CA PRO A 77 8.12 -2.96 11.19
C PRO A 77 9.46 -3.39 10.58
N PRO A 78 10.58 -3.45 11.32
CA PRO A 78 11.85 -3.89 10.77
C PRO A 78 11.81 -5.37 10.36
N TRP A 79 12.86 -5.81 9.66
CA TRP A 79 13.09 -7.24 9.44
C TRP A 79 13.59 -7.87 10.74
N PRO A 80 13.33 -9.17 10.99
CA PRO A 80 13.93 -9.87 12.12
C PRO A 80 15.45 -9.71 12.12
N ALA A 81 16.04 -9.47 13.29
CA ALA A 81 17.45 -9.16 13.43
C ALA A 81 18.34 -10.28 12.85
N GLU A 82 17.92 -11.53 13.02
CA GLU A 82 18.58 -12.73 12.51
C GLU A 82 18.68 -12.70 10.98
N ARG A 83 17.60 -12.27 10.32
CA ARG A 83 17.58 -12.14 8.86
C ARG A 83 18.50 -11.03 8.38
N MET A 84 18.56 -9.90 9.09
CA MET A 84 19.50 -8.83 8.75
C MET A 84 20.95 -9.27 8.92
N LYS A 85 21.26 -10.00 10.00
CA LYS A 85 22.61 -10.55 10.24
C LYS A 85 23.02 -11.55 9.16
N SER A 86 22.11 -12.43 8.72
CA SER A 86 22.37 -13.38 7.61
C SER A 86 22.73 -12.65 6.33
N ILE A 87 21.90 -11.68 5.92
CA ILE A 87 22.12 -10.90 4.68
C ILE A 87 23.43 -10.12 4.75
N ALA A 88 23.72 -9.47 5.88
CA ALA A 88 24.97 -8.73 6.06
C ALA A 88 26.19 -9.68 6.00
N GLY A 89 26.11 -10.83 6.66
CA GLY A 89 27.15 -11.86 6.61
C GLY A 89 27.38 -12.40 5.20
N GLU A 90 26.32 -12.78 4.49
CA GLU A 90 26.37 -13.26 3.10
C GLU A 90 26.98 -12.20 2.15
N SER A 91 26.57 -10.93 2.30
CA SER A 91 27.08 -9.84 1.47
C SER A 91 28.58 -9.63 1.69
N LEU A 92 29.03 -9.60 2.95
CA LEU A 92 30.44 -9.48 3.30
C LEU A 92 31.27 -10.68 2.83
N LEU A 93 30.74 -11.89 2.91
CA LEU A 93 31.41 -13.10 2.41
C LEU A 93 31.48 -13.11 0.87
N SER A 94 30.48 -12.57 0.18
CA SER A 94 30.48 -12.45 -1.28
C SER A 94 31.50 -11.42 -1.80
N GLU A 95 31.73 -10.33 -1.06
CA GLU A 95 32.76 -9.34 -1.38
C GLU A 95 34.17 -9.85 -1.04
N HIS A 96 34.29 -10.75 -0.06
CA HIS A 96 35.54 -11.39 0.33
C HIS A 96 35.80 -12.75 -0.32
N ASN A 97 35.07 -13.10 -1.40
CA ASN A 97 35.48 -14.16 -2.32
C ASN A 97 36.65 -13.68 -3.21
N MET A 98 37.65 -13.09 -2.55
CA MET A 98 39.03 -12.98 -2.97
C MET A 98 39.55 -14.40 -3.16
N SER A 99 39.67 -14.80 -4.42
CA SER A 99 40.55 -15.91 -4.78
C SER A 99 41.96 -15.62 -4.25
N PHE A 100 42.40 -16.42 -3.29
CA PHE A 100 43.80 -16.78 -3.17
C PHE A 100 43.96 -18.21 -3.68
#